data_AF-A0A1E3P4F8-F1
#
_entry.id   AF-A0A1E3P4F8-F1
#
_cell.length_a   1.000
_cell.length_b   1.000
_cell.length_c   1.000
_cell.angle_alpha   90.00
_cell.angle_beta   90.00
_cell.angle_gamma   90.00
#
_symmetry.space_group_name_H-M   'P 1'
#
loop_
_entity.id
_entity.type
_entity.pdbx_description
1 polymer ?
#
loop_
_entity_poly.entity_id
_entity_poly.type
_entity_poly.pdbx_seq_one_letter_code
_entity_poly.pdbx_strand_id
1 'polypeptide(L)'
;WASDVRIGDCTIVTGSGAGQKFAVWSINIETSKGGHIHLLKRYSEFDELRNKLVQSYPDHITEIPKLPPKKAFGNLKNDFLVKRRKGLEFFISCVLLNPVLSNSDIVKRF
;
A
#
# COMPACT_ATOMS: atom_id res chain seq x y z
N TRP A 1 11.61 -12.69 2.05
CA TRP A 1 10.57 -12.74 1.00
C TRP A 1 10.54 -11.40 0.29
N ALA A 2 10.44 -10.25 0.98
CA ALA A 2 10.93 -8.95 0.54
C ALA A 2 12.23 -8.57 1.29
N SER A 3 13.05 -7.70 0.70
CA SER A 3 14.26 -7.10 1.26
C SER A 3 14.22 -5.58 1.23
N ASP A 4 13.62 -4.98 0.20
CA ASP A 4 13.34 -3.55 0.13
C ASP A 4 11.99 -3.29 -0.53
N VAL A 5 11.35 -2.17 -0.17
CA VAL A 5 10.08 -1.74 -0.76
C VAL A 5 10.10 -0.24 -1.00
N ARG A 6 9.79 0.16 -2.24
CA ARG A 6 9.75 1.56 -2.67
C ARG A 6 8.44 1.88 -3.37
N ILE A 7 7.79 2.96 -2.95
CA ILE A 7 6.64 3.51 -3.65
C ILE A 7 7.08 4.76 -4.41
N GLY A 8 7.00 4.68 -5.74
CA GLY A 8 7.29 5.78 -6.65
C GLY A 8 6.15 6.79 -6.76
N ASP A 9 6.22 7.63 -7.77
CA ASP A 9 5.16 8.60 -8.03
C ASP A 9 3.85 7.92 -8.43
N CYS A 10 2.74 8.64 -8.25
CA CYS A 10 1.43 8.17 -8.67
C CYS A 10 1.06 8.70 -10.05
N THR A 11 0.35 7.87 -10.81
CA THR A 11 -0.34 8.30 -12.02
C THR A 11 -1.81 8.58 -11.68
N ILE A 12 -2.35 9.69 -12.17
CA ILE A 12 -3.78 9.99 -12.05
C ILE A 12 -4.52 9.31 -13.20
N VAL A 13 -5.39 8.36 -12.87
CA VAL A 13 -6.19 7.59 -13.82
C VAL A 13 -7.64 8.06 -13.75
N THR A 14 -8.29 8.18 -14.90
CA THR A 14 -9.72 8.43 -15.02
C THR A 14 -10.45 7.09 -15.08
N GLY A 15 -11.34 6.83 -14.13
CA GLY A 15 -12.13 5.60 -14.11
C GLY A 15 -13.12 5.55 -15.27
N SER A 16 -13.35 4.34 -15.81
CA SER A 16 -14.19 4.07 -16.98
C SER A 16 -15.68 4.43 -16.82
N GLY A 17 -16.13 4.73 -15.60
CA GLY A 17 -17.51 5.13 -15.28
C GLY A 17 -17.72 6.64 -15.33
N ALA A 18 -18.19 7.25 -14.24
CA ALA A 18 -18.54 8.67 -14.11
C ALA A 18 -17.35 9.67 -14.23
N GLY A 19 -16.24 9.28 -14.85
CA GLY A 19 -15.05 10.13 -15.02
C GLY A 19 -14.30 10.43 -13.72
N GLN A 20 -14.56 9.68 -12.64
CA GLN A 20 -13.90 9.90 -11.36
C GLN A 20 -12.40 9.62 -11.49
N LYS A 21 -11.58 10.59 -11.09
CA LYS A 21 -10.13 10.47 -11.09
C LYS A 21 -9.63 9.87 -9.78
N PHE A 22 -8.62 8.99 -9.86
CA PHE A 22 -7.94 8.43 -8.70
C PHE A 22 -6.44 8.27 -8.96
N ALA A 23 -5.66 8.27 -7.88
CA ALA A 23 -4.21 8.04 -7.94
C ALA A 23 -3.90 6.53 -7.85
N VAL A 24 -3.08 6.05 -8.77
CA VAL A 24 -2.48 4.71 -8.77
C VAL A 24 -0.99 4.84 -8.48
N TRP A 25 -0.51 4.10 -7.48
CA TRP A 25 0.86 4.14 -7.00
C TRP A 25 1.67 2.97 -7.56
N SER A 26 2.87 3.27 -8.06
CA SER A 26 3.86 2.28 -8.44
C SER A 26 4.60 1.76 -7.22
N ILE A 27 4.56 0.45 -6.98
CA ILE A 27 5.27 -0.22 -5.89
C ILE A 27 6.33 -1.12 -6.51
N ASN A 28 7.58 -0.93 -6.10
CA ASN A 28 8.71 -1.80 -6.44
C ASN A 28 9.12 -2.55 -5.18
N ILE A 29 9.17 -3.87 -5.27
CA ILE A 29 9.56 -4.77 -4.18
C ILE A 29 10.77 -5.55 -4.64
N GLU A 30 11.84 -5.48 -3.86
CA GLU A 30 12.98 -6.38 -4.01
C GLU A 30 12.79 -7.57 -3.09
N THR A 31 13.09 -8.76 -3.58
CA THR A 31 13.01 -9.99 -2.81
C THR A 31 14.38 -10.37 -2.28
N SER A 32 14.42 -11.03 -1.13
CA SER A 32 15.67 -11.47 -0.49
C SER A 32 16.50 -12.46 -1.35
N LYS A 33 15.92 -12.97 -2.45
CA LYS A 33 16.59 -13.86 -3.42
C LYS A 33 17.01 -13.12 -4.71
N GLY A 34 16.94 -11.79 -4.74
CA GLY A 34 17.33 -10.97 -5.90
C GLY A 34 16.26 -10.83 -6.99
N GLY A 35 15.05 -11.34 -6.78
CA GLY A 35 13.91 -11.07 -7.68
C GLY A 35 13.28 -9.70 -7.44
N HIS A 36 12.68 -9.11 -8.47
CA HIS A 36 11.98 -7.83 -8.42
C HIS A 36 10.49 -8.02 -8.77
N ILE A 37 9.62 -7.39 -8.00
CA ILE A 37 8.16 -7.40 -8.22
C ILE A 37 7.70 -5.96 -8.40
N HIS A 38 6.91 -5.71 -9.44
CA HIS A 38 6.32 -4.41 -9.71
C HIS A 38 4.79 -4.50 -9.64
N LEU A 39 4.17 -3.65 -8.82
CA LEU A 39 2.73 -3.61 -8.60
C LEU A 39 2.18 -2.20 -8.80
N LEU A 40 0.94 -2.11 -9.26
CA LEU A 40 0.19 -0.87 -9.38
C LEU A 40 -1.04 -0.94 -8.48
N LYS A 41 -1.13 -0.06 -7.47
CA LYS A 41 -2.21 -0.10 -6.48
C LYS A 41 -2.79 1.26 -6.14
N ARG A 42 -4.09 1.30 -5.91
CA ARG A 42 -4.82 2.47 -5.39
C ARG A 42 -4.80 2.46 -3.88
N TYR A 43 -4.96 3.64 -3.28
CA TYR A 43 -5.07 3.77 -1.82
C TYR A 43 -6.13 2.85 -1.20
N SER A 44 -7.28 2.67 -1.87
CA SER A 44 -8.37 1.81 -1.37
C SER A 44 -7.96 0.34 -1.22
N GLU A 45 -7.02 -0.14 -2.05
CA GLU A 45 -6.53 -1.51 -1.97
C GLU A 45 -5.60 -1.69 -0.76
N PHE A 46 -4.80 -0.68 -0.40
CA PHE A 46 -4.05 -0.68 0.85
C PHE A 46 -4.98 -0.66 2.07
N ASP A 47 -6.06 0.10 2.00
CA ASP A 47 -7.07 0.16 3.06
C ASP A 47 -7.75 -1.18 3.28
N GLU A 48 -8.12 -1.86 2.20
CA GLU A 48 -8.66 -3.21 2.25
C GLU A 48 -7.65 -4.22 2.83
N LEU A 49 -6.38 -4.17 2.38
CA LEU A 49 -5.31 -4.99 2.93
C LEU A 49 -5.17 -4.79 4.44
N ARG A 50 -5.11 -3.54 4.90
CA ARG A 50 -4.98 -3.24 6.33
C ARG A 50 -6.14 -3.78 7.13
N ASN A 51 -7.37 -3.59 6.65
CA ASN A 51 -8.56 -4.06 7.37
C ASN A 51 -8.57 -5.59 7.50
N LYS A 52 -8.20 -6.31 6.42
CA LYS A 52 -8.05 -7.76 6.45
C LYS A 52 -6.96 -8.20 7.43
N LEU A 53 -5.80 -7.55 7.42
CA LEU A 53 -4.70 -7.87 8.35
C LEU A 53 -5.10 -7.66 9.81
N VAL A 54 -5.74 -6.53 10.16
CA VAL A 54 -6.18 -6.26 11.54
C VAL A 54 -7.22 -7.26 12.00
N GLN A 55 -8.13 -7.69 11.11
CA GLN A 55 -9.14 -8.68 11.43
C GLN A 55 -8.54 -10.09 11.64
N SER A 56 -7.55 -10.47 10.84
CA SER A 56 -6.95 -11.81 10.88
C SER A 56 -5.80 -11.94 11.89
N TYR A 57 -5.15 -10.83 12.26
CA TYR A 57 -4.01 -10.80 13.17
C TYR A 57 -4.23 -9.75 14.28
N PRO A 58 -5.28 -9.90 15.12
CA PRO A 58 -5.58 -8.94 16.18
C PRO A 58 -4.43 -8.79 17.19
N ASP A 59 -3.68 -9.86 17.46
CA ASP A 59 -2.54 -9.86 18.39
C ASP A 59 -1.30 -9.11 17.83
N HIS A 60 -1.25 -8.87 16.51
CA HIS A 60 -0.17 -8.15 15.83
C HIS A 60 -0.58 -6.73 15.41
N ILE A 61 -1.64 -6.17 15.99
CA ILE A 61 -2.16 -4.85 15.57
C ILE A 61 -1.14 -3.72 15.71
N THR A 62 -0.20 -3.82 16.65
CA THR A 62 0.90 -2.85 16.86
C THR A 62 1.93 -2.91 15.73
N GLU A 63 2.06 -4.04 15.06
CA GLU A 63 2.94 -4.28 13.92
C GLU A 63 2.31 -3.90 12.57
N ILE A 64 1.01 -3.57 12.57
CA ILE A 64 0.24 -3.16 11.38
C ILE A 64 0.00 -1.64 11.45
N PRO A 65 0.83 -0.80 10.79
CA PRO A 65 0.72 0.64 10.90
C PRO A 65 -0.64 1.18 10.43
N LYS A 66 -1.00 2.35 10.94
CA LYS A 66 -2.15 3.10 10.42
C LYS A 66 -1.81 3.65 9.04
N LEU A 67 -2.79 3.64 8.14
CA LEU A 67 -2.67 4.30 6.85
C LEU A 67 -2.78 5.83 7.00
N PRO A 68 -2.17 6.60 6.08
CA PRO A 68 -2.43 8.03 6.01
C PRO A 68 -3.93 8.28 5.79
N PRO A 69 -4.48 9.40 6.29
CA PRO A 69 -5.92 9.60 6.35
C PRO A 69 -6.61 9.52 4.98
N LYS A 70 -7.85 9.02 5.01
CA LYS A 70 -8.78 9.14 3.88
C LYS A 70 -9.16 10.60 3.70
N LYS A 71 -9.30 11.02 2.44
CA LYS A 71 -9.79 12.36 2.10
C LYS A 71 -10.68 12.25 0.87
N ALA A 72 -11.90 12.75 0.99
CA ALA A 72 -12.90 12.74 -0.09
C ALA A 72 -12.71 13.92 -1.06
N PHE A 73 -12.25 15.07 -0.56
CA PHE A 73 -12.06 16.29 -1.36
C PHE A 73 -10.58 16.73 -1.40
N GLY A 74 -10.09 17.14 -2.57
CA GLY A 74 -8.71 17.63 -2.73
C GLY A 74 -7.64 16.57 -2.43
N ASN A 75 -7.99 15.30 -2.60
CA ASN A 75 -7.12 14.14 -2.38
C ASN A 75 -6.15 13.86 -3.54
N LEU A 76 -6.21 14.66 -4.61
CA LEU A 76 -5.28 14.63 -5.75
C LEU A 76 -4.33 15.84 -5.75
N LYS A 77 -4.33 16.67 -4.70
CA LYS A 77 -3.35 17.77 -4.54
C LYS A 77 -1.96 17.19 -4.29
N ASN A 78 -0.92 17.78 -4.89
CA ASN A 78 0.44 17.26 -4.84
C ASN A 78 0.94 17.02 -3.39
N ASP A 79 0.86 18.01 -2.50
CA ASP A 79 1.30 17.85 -1.10
C ASP A 79 0.62 16.69 -0.38
N PHE A 80 -0.65 16.44 -0.70
CA PHE A 80 -1.40 15.35 -0.11
C PHE A 80 -0.96 14.00 -0.68
N LEU A 81 -0.70 13.93 -1.99
CA LEU A 81 -0.15 12.74 -2.64
C LEU A 81 1.23 12.41 -2.09
N VAL A 82 2.15 13.38 -1.94
CA VAL A 82 3.49 13.15 -1.36
C VAL A 82 3.41 12.60 0.06
N LYS A 83 2.58 13.19 0.93
CA LYS A 83 2.37 12.70 2.30
C LYS A 83 1.78 11.29 2.31
N ARG A 84 0.82 11.04 1.41
CA ARG A 84 0.21 9.72 1.26
C ARG A 84 1.22 8.68 0.78
N ARG A 85 2.06 8.99 -0.22
CA ARG A 85 3.13 8.11 -0.71
C ARG A 85 3.99 7.58 0.43
N LYS A 86 4.52 8.49 1.25
CA LYS A 86 5.37 8.16 2.40
C LYS A 86 4.66 7.26 3.41
N GLY A 87 3.38 7.57 3.72
CA GLY A 87 2.59 6.75 4.64
C GLY A 87 2.27 5.36 4.07
N LEU A 88 2.00 5.26 2.77
CA LEU A 88 1.79 3.97 2.09
C LEU A 88 3.08 3.14 2.05
N GLU A 89 4.22 3.78 1.75
CA GLU A 89 5.54 3.14 1.71
C GLU A 89 5.92 2.60 3.08
N PHE A 90 5.74 3.41 4.13
CA PHE A 90 5.97 2.98 5.51
C PHE A 90 5.09 1.80 5.89
N PHE A 91 3.77 1.89 5.64
CA PHE A 91 2.83 0.82 5.93
C PHE A 91 3.22 -0.49 5.25
N ILE A 92 3.42 -0.46 3.93
CA ILE A 92 3.70 -1.67 3.17
C ILE A 92 5.08 -2.20 3.52
N SER A 93 6.08 -1.37 3.82
CA SER A 93 7.38 -1.84 4.27
C SER A 93 7.27 -2.59 5.61
N CYS A 94 6.52 -2.08 6.58
CA CYS A 94 6.31 -2.78 7.85
C CYS A 94 5.62 -4.14 7.66
N VAL A 95 4.56 -4.18 6.85
CA VAL A 95 3.88 -5.44 6.53
C VAL A 95 4.83 -6.36 5.76
N LEU A 96 5.57 -5.82 4.79
CA LEU A 96 6.41 -6.60 3.91
C LEU A 96 7.78 -7.01 4.50
N LEU A 97 8.14 -6.52 5.68
CA LEU A 97 9.39 -6.92 6.36
C LEU A 97 9.13 -7.75 7.61
N ASN A 98 7.87 -7.86 8.04
CA ASN A 98 7.46 -8.69 9.16
C ASN A 98 7.30 -10.16 8.74
N PRO A 99 8.09 -11.12 9.27
CA PRO A 99 8.04 -12.54 8.88
C PRO A 99 6.71 -13.27 9.17
N VAL A 100 5.93 -12.77 10.12
CA VAL A 100 4.63 -13.34 10.49
C VAL A 100 3.59 -12.93 9.45
N LEU A 101 3.47 -11.63 9.21
CA LEU A 101 2.47 -11.07 8.29
C LEU A 101 2.79 -11.43 6.83
N SER A 102 4.08 -11.46 6.49
CA SER A 102 4.57 -11.70 5.15
C SER A 102 4.12 -12.97 4.48
N ASN A 103 4.05 -14.03 5.27
CA ASN A 103 3.81 -15.36 4.78
C ASN A 103 2.32 -15.65 4.63
N SER A 104 1.47 -14.73 5.10
CA SER A 104 0.02 -14.81 5.00
C SER A 104 -0.45 -14.77 3.55
N ASP A 105 -1.54 -15.49 3.28
CA ASP A 105 -2.20 -15.44 1.97
C ASP A 105 -2.82 -14.06 1.71
N ILE A 106 -3.14 -13.30 2.76
CA ILE A 106 -3.67 -11.94 2.66
C ILE A 106 -2.65 -11.03 1.97
N VAL A 107 -1.38 -11.12 2.39
CA VAL A 107 -0.29 -10.33 1.81
C VAL A 107 0.13 -10.84 0.44
N LYS A 108 0.15 -12.16 0.22
CA LYS A 108 0.50 -12.73 -1.10
C LYS A 108 -0.51 -12.44 -2.20
N ARG A 109 -1.78 -12.15 -1.84
CA ARG A 109 -2.85 -11.76 -2.78
C ARG A 109 -2.92 -10.26 -3.03
N PHE A 110 -2.16 -9.46 -2.28
CA PHE A 110 -2.06 -8.03 -2.49
C PHE A 110 -1.26 -7.73 -3.74
#